data_AF-A0A0R3QBX4-F1
#
_entry.id   AF-A0A0R3QBX4-F1
#
_cell.length_a   1.000
_cell.length_b   1.000
_cell.length_c   1.000
_cell.angle_alpha   90.00
_cell.angle_beta   90.00
_cell.angle_gamma   90.00
#
_symmetry.space_group_name_H-M   'P 1'
#
loop_
_entity.id
_entity.type
_entity.pdbx_description
1 polymer ?
#
loop_
_entity_poly.entity_id
_entity_poly.type
_entity_poly.pdbx_seq_one_letter_code
_entity_poly.pdbx_strand_id
1 'polypeptide(L)'
;PTGNIIATSRYDSDKREIIFYERNGQRRSKFECGPHQGSLINWMGWNTDGNILCVQSKDLAGTAEEVSFWCVSNYDWMLKYRKVVNDGFLLACWHESNPNQFCYVARNGRANFIDFEFTYNFCGGIVLSIAGCNVRVTDLKAAPIPPPMCQYELTFPNIVCEIAQYNDSAAFLLADHSLLACTIMFPIF
;
A
#
# COMPACT_ATOMS: atom_id res chain seq x y z
N PRO A 1 7.59 -1.59 17.55
CA PRO A 1 6.68 -2.65 17.10
C PRO A 1 6.29 -3.60 18.23
N THR A 2 5.00 -3.97 18.34
CA THR A 2 4.42 -4.84 19.39
C THR A 2 5.03 -6.26 19.40
N GLY A 3 5.67 -6.65 18.30
CA GLY A 3 6.53 -7.83 18.22
C GLY A 3 5.79 -9.17 18.18
N ASN A 4 4.47 -9.18 17.95
CA ASN A 4 3.68 -10.41 17.93
C ASN A 4 3.72 -11.13 16.57
N ILE A 5 4.03 -10.40 15.50
CA ILE A 5 4.02 -10.91 14.13
C ILE A 5 5.42 -10.80 13.51
N ILE A 6 5.87 -11.88 12.88
CA ILE A 6 7.12 -11.97 12.14
C ILE A 6 6.79 -12.07 10.66
N ALA A 7 7.29 -11.14 9.84
CA ALA A 7 7.11 -11.12 8.40
C ALA A 7 8.30 -11.80 7.71
N THR A 8 8.03 -12.70 6.77
CA THR A 8 9.06 -13.38 5.97
C THR A 8 8.68 -13.36 4.51
N SER A 9 9.65 -13.14 3.61
CA SER A 9 9.43 -13.30 2.17
C SER A 9 9.59 -14.76 1.77
N ARG A 10 8.68 -15.27 0.94
CA ARG A 10 8.75 -16.61 0.35
C ARG A 10 8.58 -16.51 -1.17
N TYR A 11 9.25 -17.41 -1.89
CA TYR A 11 8.93 -17.72 -3.28
C TYR A 11 7.89 -18.85 -3.32
N ASP A 12 6.80 -18.62 -4.04
CA ASP A 12 5.76 -19.63 -4.28
C ASP A 12 5.44 -19.70 -5.77
N SER A 13 6.03 -20.69 -6.46
CA SER A 13 5.94 -20.85 -7.92
C SER A 13 6.30 -19.54 -8.66
N ASP A 14 5.31 -18.87 -9.27
CA ASP A 14 5.47 -17.63 -10.03
C ASP A 14 5.18 -16.36 -9.23
N LYS A 15 5.04 -16.46 -7.90
CA LYS A 15 4.67 -15.33 -7.04
C LYS A 15 5.67 -15.08 -5.90
N ARG A 16 5.81 -13.81 -5.54
CA ARG A 16 6.52 -13.37 -4.34
C ARG A 16 5.49 -13.11 -3.25
N GLU A 17 5.53 -13.89 -2.17
CA GLU A 17 4.60 -13.74 -1.04
C GLU A 17 5.32 -13.21 0.21
N ILE A 18 4.63 -12.39 0.99
CA ILE A 18 5.00 -12.12 2.38
C ILE A 18 4.09 -12.96 3.27
N ILE A 19 4.69 -13.76 4.14
CA ILE A 19 4.01 -14.63 5.09
C ILE A 19 4.24 -14.12 6.51
N PHE A 20 3.18 -14.12 7.30
CA PHE A 20 3.17 -13.66 8.67
C PHE A 20 3.02 -14.84 9.64
N TYR A 21 3.91 -14.89 10.62
CA TYR A 21 3.92 -15.90 11.68
C TYR A 21 3.81 -15.25 13.05
N GLU A 22 3.21 -15.97 13.99
CA GLU A 22 3.36 -15.66 15.41
C GLU A 22 4.67 -16.19 15.97
N ARG A 23 5.04 -15.73 17.17
CA ARG A 23 6.24 -16.18 17.89
C ARG A 23 6.27 -17.69 18.14
N ASN A 24 5.11 -18.34 18.25
CA ASN A 24 4.99 -19.78 18.41
C ASN A 24 5.17 -20.56 17.08
N GLY A 25 5.43 -19.88 15.96
CA GLY A 25 5.57 -20.46 14.64
C GLY A 25 4.26 -20.66 13.87
N GLN A 26 3.10 -20.29 14.44
CA GLN A 26 1.82 -20.41 13.76
C GLN A 26 1.72 -19.40 12.61
N ARG A 27 1.45 -19.89 11.41
CA ARG A 27 1.14 -19.04 10.24
C ARG A 27 -0.22 -18.36 10.43
N ARG A 28 -0.26 -17.03 10.28
CA ARG A 28 -1.48 -16.23 10.48
C ARG A 28 -2.09 -15.73 9.19
N SER A 29 -1.29 -15.10 8.33
CA SER A 29 -1.77 -14.51 7.08
C SER A 29 -0.65 -14.45 6.05
N LYS A 30 -1.00 -14.04 4.84
CA LYS A 30 -0.06 -13.73 3.77
C LYS A 30 -0.64 -12.70 2.82
N PHE A 31 0.21 -12.05 2.05
CA PHE A 31 -0.19 -11.34 0.84
C PHE A 31 0.80 -11.57 -0.30
N GLU A 32 0.34 -11.37 -1.53
CA GLU A 32 1.16 -11.39 -2.74
C GLU A 32 1.74 -9.99 -2.97
N CYS A 33 3.07 -9.87 -3.01
CA CYS A 33 3.76 -8.60 -3.22
C CYS A 33 3.92 -8.27 -4.72
N GLY A 34 3.81 -9.29 -5.57
CA GLY A 34 3.97 -9.16 -7.02
C GLY A 34 4.49 -10.46 -7.67
N PRO A 35 4.80 -10.41 -8.98
CA PRO A 35 5.33 -11.55 -9.70
C PRO A 35 6.68 -11.99 -9.10
N HIS A 36 6.95 -13.29 -9.15
CA HIS A 36 8.22 -13.88 -8.72
C HIS A 36 9.38 -13.40 -9.59
N GLN A 37 9.15 -13.34 -10.90
CA GLN A 37 10.16 -12.94 -11.86
C GLN A 37 10.23 -11.42 -11.92
N GLY A 38 11.45 -10.88 -11.83
CA GLY A 38 11.71 -9.47 -12.09
C GLY A 38 11.98 -8.60 -10.87
N SER A 39 11.78 -9.06 -9.62
CA SER A 39 12.12 -8.27 -8.43
C SER A 39 12.69 -9.07 -7.24
N LEU A 40 13.57 -8.43 -6.48
CA LEU A 40 14.19 -8.93 -5.25
C LEU A 40 13.77 -8.05 -4.08
N ILE A 41 13.36 -8.68 -2.97
CA ILE A 41 13.12 -7.94 -1.72
C ILE A 41 14.44 -7.86 -0.98
N ASN A 42 14.95 -6.65 -0.78
CA ASN A 42 16.23 -6.42 -0.10
C ASN A 42 16.02 -6.14 1.38
N TRP A 43 14.89 -5.54 1.75
CA TRP A 43 14.60 -5.13 3.11
C TRP A 43 13.09 -5.08 3.36
N MET A 44 12.70 -5.38 4.59
CA MET A 44 11.36 -5.15 5.10
C MET A 44 11.48 -4.54 6.50
N GLY A 45 10.56 -3.64 6.83
CA GLY A 45 10.53 -3.05 8.16
C GLY A 45 9.15 -2.59 8.55
N TRP A 46 8.81 -2.84 9.81
CA TRP A 46 7.62 -2.31 10.43
C TRP A 46 7.88 -0.91 10.95
N ASN A 47 6.88 -0.05 10.85
CA ASN A 47 6.89 1.19 11.58
C ASN A 47 6.80 0.95 13.10
N THR A 48 7.01 2.00 13.89
CA THR A 48 7.11 1.87 15.36
C THR A 48 5.83 1.30 15.98
N ASP A 49 4.66 1.65 15.43
CA ASP A 49 3.36 1.16 15.92
C ASP A 49 3.01 -0.25 15.43
N GLY A 50 3.68 -0.73 14.37
CA GLY A 50 3.45 -2.06 13.78
C GLY A 50 2.16 -2.17 12.96
N ASN A 51 1.61 -1.04 12.50
CA ASN A 51 0.43 -0.99 11.64
C ASN A 51 0.78 -0.81 10.14
N ILE A 52 2.02 -0.40 9.81
CA ILE A 52 2.52 -0.28 8.45
C ILE A 52 3.75 -1.17 8.27
N LEU A 53 3.70 -2.04 7.26
CA LEU A 53 4.85 -2.80 6.78
C LEU A 53 5.40 -2.13 5.51
N CYS A 54 6.65 -1.71 5.55
CA CYS A 54 7.39 -1.30 4.35
C CYS A 54 8.11 -2.51 3.76
N VAL A 55 8.00 -2.69 2.45
CA VAL A 55 8.75 -3.67 1.67
C VAL A 55 9.57 -2.92 0.62
N GLN A 56 10.89 -2.96 0.75
CA GLN A 56 11.82 -2.45 -0.25
C GLN A 56 12.17 -3.56 -1.24
N SER A 57 11.95 -3.29 -2.51
CA SER A 57 12.31 -4.20 -3.59
C SER A 57 13.13 -3.49 -4.67
N LYS A 58 13.91 -4.27 -5.42
CA LYS A 58 14.62 -3.81 -6.61
C LYS A 58 14.26 -4.69 -7.78
N ASP A 59 14.22 -4.12 -8.98
CA ASP A 59 14.13 -4.94 -10.18
C ASP A 59 15.41 -5.78 -10.38
N LEU A 60 15.32 -6.86 -11.16
CA LEU A 60 16.48 -7.72 -11.43
C LEU A 60 17.54 -7.04 -12.30
N ALA A 61 17.14 -6.04 -13.10
CA ALA A 61 18.06 -5.22 -13.88
C ALA A 61 18.89 -4.26 -13.00
N GLY A 62 18.47 -4.04 -11.75
CA GLY A 62 19.07 -3.06 -10.84
C GLY A 62 18.84 -1.61 -11.27
N THR A 63 17.88 -1.37 -12.17
CA THR A 63 17.57 -0.07 -12.78
C THR A 63 16.57 0.75 -11.97
N ALA A 64 15.73 0.10 -11.16
CA ALA A 64 14.80 0.77 -10.28
C ALA A 64 14.69 0.03 -8.94
N GLU A 65 14.70 0.81 -7.86
CA GLU A 65 14.30 0.34 -6.54
C GLU A 65 12.98 1.00 -6.16
N GLU A 66 12.16 0.31 -5.37
CA GLU A 66 10.92 0.85 -4.86
C GLU A 66 10.72 0.48 -3.40
N VAL A 67 9.92 1.29 -2.72
CA VAL A 67 9.32 0.95 -1.43
C VAL A 67 7.80 0.89 -1.59
N SER A 68 7.20 -0.12 -0.98
CA SER A 68 5.74 -0.31 -0.94
C SER A 68 5.28 -0.42 0.50
N PHE A 69 4.15 0.21 0.81
CA PHE A 69 3.64 0.36 2.16
C PHE A 69 2.31 -0.36 2.28
N TRP A 70 2.29 -1.37 3.16
CA TRP A 70 1.20 -2.31 3.32
C TRP A 70 0.58 -2.14 4.70
N CYS A 71 -0.75 -2.08 4.73
CA CYS A 71 -1.52 -2.04 5.97
C CYS A 71 -2.46 -3.23 6.01
N VAL A 72 -2.83 -3.66 7.21
CA VAL A 72 -3.80 -4.74 7.42
C VAL A 72 -5.02 -4.23 8.18
N SER A 73 -6.21 -4.61 7.74
CA SER A 73 -7.46 -4.39 8.46
C SER A 73 -8.41 -5.56 8.21
N ASN A 74 -9.08 -6.06 9.24
CA ASN A 74 -9.96 -7.24 9.14
C ASN A 74 -9.32 -8.43 8.41
N TYR A 75 -8.05 -8.72 8.72
CA TYR A 75 -7.22 -9.77 8.10
C TYR A 75 -6.92 -9.59 6.61
N ASP A 76 -7.29 -8.46 6.03
CA ASP A 76 -7.03 -8.12 4.64
C ASP A 76 -5.85 -7.15 4.53
N TRP A 77 -4.86 -7.56 3.74
CA TRP A 77 -3.64 -6.80 3.50
C TRP A 77 -3.80 -5.97 2.23
N MET A 78 -3.58 -4.66 2.36
CA MET A 78 -3.76 -3.71 1.29
C MET A 78 -2.47 -2.93 1.06
N LEU A 79 -2.04 -2.86 -0.19
CA LEU A 79 -1.03 -1.90 -0.63
C LEU A 79 -1.65 -0.50 -0.64
N LYS A 80 -1.16 0.41 0.20
CA LYS A 80 -1.70 1.77 0.36
C LYS A 80 -0.88 2.83 -0.36
N TYR A 81 0.42 2.59 -0.53
CA TYR A 81 1.32 3.55 -1.17
C TYR A 81 2.52 2.84 -1.79
N ARG A 82 3.01 3.35 -2.92
CA ARG A 82 4.24 2.88 -3.58
C ARG A 82 5.07 4.09 -4.02
N LYS A 83 6.39 4.02 -3.79
CA LYS A 83 7.35 4.99 -4.30
C LYS A 83 8.47 4.30 -5.04
N VAL A 84 8.60 4.62 -6.33
CA VAL A 84 9.76 4.25 -7.14
C VAL A 84 10.86 5.31 -6.97
N VAL A 85 12.10 4.83 -6.83
CA VAL A 85 13.32 5.64 -6.72
C VAL A 85 14.30 5.14 -7.77
N ASN A 86 14.33 5.81 -8.92
CA ASN A 86 15.14 5.41 -10.09
C ASN A 86 16.64 5.39 -9.78
N ASP A 87 17.13 6.30 -8.94
CA ASP A 87 18.54 6.33 -8.54
C ASP A 87 18.89 5.26 -7.48
N GLY A 88 17.90 4.48 -7.02
CA GLY A 88 18.03 3.51 -5.95
C GLY A 88 18.17 4.14 -4.56
N PHE A 89 18.13 3.30 -3.53
CA PHE A 89 18.30 3.71 -2.14
C PHE A 89 19.76 3.54 -1.69
N LEU A 90 20.26 4.53 -0.96
CA LEU A 90 21.47 4.41 -0.15
C LEU A 90 21.12 3.95 1.28
N LEU A 91 20.04 4.50 1.82
CA LEU A 91 19.49 4.17 3.13
C LEU A 91 17.97 4.32 3.08
N ALA A 92 17.25 3.45 3.78
CA ALA A 92 15.83 3.59 4.01
C ALA A 92 15.49 3.08 5.42
N CYS A 93 14.70 3.84 6.18
CA CYS A 93 14.34 3.49 7.55
C CYS A 93 13.04 4.17 7.99
N TRP A 94 12.43 3.61 9.03
CA TRP A 94 11.36 4.28 9.76
C TRP A 94 11.96 5.29 10.74
N HIS A 95 11.29 6.44 10.91
CA HIS A 95 11.68 7.41 11.92
C HIS A 95 11.42 6.85 13.34
N GLU A 96 12.37 7.00 14.26
CA GLU A 96 12.31 6.38 15.58
C GLU A 96 11.18 6.95 16.46
N SER A 97 11.04 8.28 16.49
CA SER A 97 10.05 8.97 17.33
C SER A 97 8.75 9.36 16.63
N ASN A 98 8.69 9.31 15.31
CA ASN A 98 7.49 9.64 14.52
C ASN A 98 7.06 8.36 13.79
N PRO A 99 6.14 7.56 14.38
CA PRO A 99 5.79 6.25 13.87
C PRO A 99 5.28 6.22 12.43
N ASN A 100 4.76 7.34 11.92
CA ASN A 100 4.19 7.40 10.58
C ASN A 100 5.10 8.12 9.57
N GLN A 101 6.36 8.37 9.91
CA GLN A 101 7.32 8.94 8.98
C GLN A 101 8.33 7.90 8.50
N PHE A 102 8.46 7.78 7.19
CA PHE A 102 9.49 6.99 6.54
C PHE A 102 10.54 7.90 5.91
N CYS A 103 11.80 7.57 6.13
CA CYS A 103 12.93 8.36 5.67
C CYS A 103 13.76 7.54 4.68
N TYR A 104 14.21 8.17 3.60
CA TYR A 104 15.18 7.54 2.72
C TYR A 104 16.16 8.53 2.11
N VAL A 105 17.37 8.05 1.84
CA VAL A 105 18.41 8.77 1.10
C VAL A 105 18.59 8.08 -0.24
N ALA A 106 18.35 8.80 -1.33
CA ALA A 106 18.62 8.31 -2.68
C ALA A 106 20.13 8.33 -2.97
N ARG A 107 20.61 7.52 -3.93
CA ARG A 107 22.06 7.50 -4.25
C ARG A 107 22.61 8.81 -4.81
N ASN A 108 21.74 9.68 -5.30
CA ASN A 108 22.08 11.05 -5.68
C ASN A 108 22.31 12.01 -4.48
N GLY A 109 22.22 11.50 -3.24
CA GLY A 109 22.45 12.24 -2.00
C GLY A 109 21.22 12.97 -1.45
N ARG A 110 20.06 12.94 -2.13
CA ARG A 110 18.84 13.60 -1.64
C ARG A 110 18.20 12.78 -0.53
N ALA A 111 18.04 13.41 0.63
CA ALA A 111 17.20 12.91 1.71
C ALA A 111 15.73 13.28 1.45
N ASN A 112 14.84 12.32 1.67
CA ASN A 112 13.40 12.46 1.48
C ASN A 112 12.68 11.89 2.70
N PHE A 113 11.53 12.49 2.99
CA PHE A 113 10.66 12.12 4.10
C PHE A 113 9.26 11.91 3.53
N ILE A 114 8.60 10.82 3.94
CA ILE A 114 7.22 10.52 3.61
C ILE A 114 6.47 10.44 4.93
N ASP A 115 5.57 11.39 5.16
CA ASP A 115 4.68 11.42 6.31
C ASP A 115 3.35 10.77 5.92
N PHE A 116 2.96 9.72 6.63
CA PHE A 116 1.70 9.03 6.44
C PHE A 116 0.63 9.56 7.39
N GLU A 117 -0.56 9.77 6.86
CA GLU A 117 -1.77 10.06 7.62
C GLU A 117 -2.87 9.06 7.23
N PHE A 118 -3.54 8.50 8.24
CA PHE A 118 -4.68 7.62 8.02
C PHE A 118 -5.94 8.46 7.86
N THR A 119 -6.18 8.92 6.62
CA THR A 119 -7.38 9.68 6.29
C THR A 119 -8.47 8.78 5.72
N TYR A 120 -9.73 9.14 5.99
CA TYR A 120 -10.90 8.52 5.40
C TYR A 120 -11.58 9.55 4.51
N ASN A 121 -11.57 9.32 3.19
CA ASN A 121 -12.36 10.14 2.28
C ASN A 121 -13.80 9.63 2.27
N PHE A 122 -14.72 10.53 2.60
CA PHE A 122 -16.15 10.29 2.59
C PHE A 122 -16.82 11.50 1.93
N CYS A 123 -17.52 11.26 0.82
CA CYS A 123 -18.31 12.30 0.18
C CYS A 123 -19.66 11.73 -0.22
N GLY A 124 -20.75 12.42 0.16
CA GLY A 124 -22.09 12.03 -0.29
C GLY A 124 -22.59 10.67 0.20
N GLY A 125 -21.94 9.99 1.15
CA GLY A 125 -22.27 8.59 1.51
C GLY A 125 -21.22 7.58 1.05
N ILE A 126 -20.36 7.97 0.10
CA ILE A 126 -19.43 7.08 -0.59
C ILE A 126 -18.07 7.14 0.09
N VAL A 127 -17.57 5.96 0.45
CA VAL A 127 -16.22 5.73 0.93
C VAL A 127 -15.40 5.09 -0.18
N LEU A 128 -14.21 5.63 -0.41
CA LEU A 128 -13.20 5.04 -1.29
C LEU A 128 -12.02 4.52 -0.47
N SER A 129 -11.60 3.27 -0.71
CA SER A 129 -10.46 2.67 -0.04
C SER A 129 -9.46 2.08 -1.03
N ILE A 130 -8.21 2.53 -0.95
CA ILE A 130 -7.10 2.05 -1.78
C ILE A 130 -6.73 0.61 -1.41
N ALA A 131 -6.58 -0.25 -2.41
CA ALA A 131 -6.05 -1.60 -2.32
C ALA A 131 -5.17 -1.90 -3.55
N GLY A 132 -4.00 -1.26 -3.63
CA GLY A 132 -3.07 -1.39 -4.74
C GLY A 132 -3.57 -0.71 -6.02
N CYS A 133 -3.70 -1.48 -7.11
CA CYS A 133 -4.30 -0.98 -8.35
C CYS A 133 -5.83 -0.83 -8.26
N ASN A 134 -6.44 -1.35 -7.20
CA ASN A 134 -7.89 -1.35 -7.03
C ASN A 134 -8.30 -0.30 -6.00
N VAL A 135 -9.43 0.37 -6.24
CA VAL A 135 -10.11 1.20 -5.25
C VAL A 135 -11.47 0.61 -4.98
N ARG A 136 -11.71 0.23 -3.73
CA ARG A 136 -12.98 -0.30 -3.26
C ARG A 136 -13.95 0.85 -3.02
N VAL A 137 -15.17 0.69 -3.52
CA VAL A 137 -16.25 1.67 -3.40
C VAL A 137 -17.37 1.12 -2.53
N THR A 138 -17.74 1.88 -1.51
CA THR A 138 -18.88 1.55 -0.64
C THR A 138 -19.74 2.79 -0.42
N ASP A 139 -20.97 2.77 -0.93
CA ASP A 139 -22.03 3.70 -0.57
C ASP A 139 -22.73 3.23 0.71
N LEU A 140 -22.40 3.89 1.82
CA LEU A 140 -22.94 3.61 3.14
C LEU A 140 -24.43 3.96 3.26
N LYS A 141 -24.98 4.80 2.38
CA LYS A 141 -26.42 5.11 2.36
C LYS A 141 -27.22 3.98 1.73
N ALA A 142 -26.68 3.36 0.69
CA ALA A 142 -27.30 2.21 0.04
C ALA A 142 -27.16 0.95 0.91
N ALA A 143 -25.94 0.64 1.37
CA ALA A 143 -25.71 -0.48 2.28
C ALA A 143 -24.38 -0.31 3.05
N PRO A 144 -24.36 -0.46 4.38
CA PRO A 144 -23.12 -0.41 5.17
C PRO A 144 -22.33 -1.73 5.06
N ILE A 145 -21.78 -2.00 3.87
CA ILE A 145 -20.96 -3.20 3.63
C ILE A 145 -19.64 -3.10 4.40
N PRO A 146 -19.31 -4.07 5.29
CA PRO A 146 -18.13 -3.99 6.13
C PRO A 146 -16.85 -4.39 5.37
N PRO A 147 -15.68 -3.78 5.67
CA PRO A 147 -14.41 -4.24 5.14
C PRO A 147 -14.10 -5.70 5.54
N PRO A 148 -13.45 -6.50 4.67
CA PRO A 148 -12.83 -6.10 3.41
C PRO A 148 -13.79 -6.02 2.22
N MET A 149 -15.07 -6.34 2.40
CA MET A 149 -16.06 -6.31 1.33
C MET A 149 -16.39 -4.87 0.90
N CYS A 150 -16.85 -4.72 -0.33
CA CYS A 150 -17.31 -3.46 -0.91
C CYS A 150 -18.41 -3.75 -1.95
N GLN A 151 -19.05 -2.70 -2.48
CA GLN A 151 -20.07 -2.88 -3.53
C GLN A 151 -19.46 -3.19 -4.88
N TYR A 152 -18.37 -2.49 -5.23
CA TYR A 152 -17.60 -2.73 -6.44
C TYR A 152 -16.19 -2.15 -6.32
N GLU A 153 -15.32 -2.54 -7.25
CA GLU A 153 -13.94 -2.07 -7.33
C GLU A 153 -13.69 -1.34 -8.64
N LEU A 154 -13.00 -0.20 -8.55
CA LEU A 154 -12.40 0.48 -9.70
C LEU A 154 -10.98 -0.04 -9.88
N THR A 155 -10.62 -0.48 -11.09
CA THR A 155 -9.26 -0.95 -11.41
C THR A 155 -8.51 0.11 -12.20
N PHE A 156 -7.29 0.41 -11.76
CA PHE A 156 -6.41 1.42 -12.35
C PHE A 156 -5.20 0.78 -13.04
N PRO A 157 -4.58 1.46 -14.02
CA PRO A 157 -3.42 0.92 -14.74
C PRO A 157 -2.16 0.83 -13.86
N ASN A 158 -2.14 1.50 -12.72
CA ASN A 158 -1.02 1.53 -11.78
C ASN A 158 -1.55 1.65 -10.34
N ILE A 159 -0.66 1.50 -9.35
CA ILE A 159 -1.00 1.62 -7.93
C ILE A 159 -1.56 3.01 -7.64
N VAL A 160 -2.73 3.06 -7.01
CA VAL A 160 -3.30 4.30 -6.50
C VAL A 160 -2.62 4.63 -5.17
N CYS A 161 -2.07 5.84 -5.06
CA CYS A 161 -1.36 6.30 -3.87
C CYS A 161 -2.20 7.30 -3.07
N GLU A 162 -2.95 8.16 -3.74
CA GLU A 162 -3.77 9.18 -3.09
C GLU A 162 -5.11 9.32 -3.80
N ILE A 163 -6.13 9.70 -3.02
CA ILE A 163 -7.48 9.95 -3.49
C ILE A 163 -7.91 11.31 -2.95
N ALA A 164 -8.58 12.08 -3.79
CA ALA A 164 -9.35 13.24 -3.37
C ALA A 164 -10.79 13.09 -3.88
N GLN A 165 -11.77 13.37 -3.03
CA GLN A 165 -13.18 13.36 -3.41
C GLN A 165 -13.79 14.73 -3.17
N TYR A 166 -14.64 15.17 -4.10
CA TYR A 166 -15.43 16.37 -3.94
C TYR A 166 -16.72 16.25 -4.76
N ASN A 167 -17.87 16.41 -4.09
CA ASN A 167 -19.18 16.13 -4.65
C ASN A 167 -19.20 14.75 -5.35
N ASP A 168 -19.67 14.70 -6.59
CA ASP A 168 -19.75 13.48 -7.39
C ASP A 168 -18.46 13.21 -8.18
N SER A 169 -17.34 13.81 -7.80
CA SER A 169 -16.06 13.66 -8.51
C SER A 169 -14.98 13.11 -7.60
N ALA A 170 -14.10 12.29 -8.17
CA ALA A 170 -12.91 11.80 -7.52
C ALA A 170 -11.69 11.96 -8.42
N ALA A 171 -10.56 12.28 -7.81
CA ALA A 171 -9.25 12.28 -8.42
C ALA A 171 -8.35 11.24 -7.73
N PHE A 172 -7.51 10.58 -8.52
CA PHE A 172 -6.66 9.46 -8.13
C PHE A 172 -5.25 9.77 -8.61
N LEU A 173 -4.31 9.90 -7.67
CA LEU A 173 -2.89 10.03 -7.98
C LEU A 173 -2.26 8.63 -7.98
N LEU A 174 -1.65 8.25 -9.09
CA LEU A 174 -0.99 6.96 -9.23
C LEU A 174 0.50 7.05 -8.87
N ALA A 175 1.13 5.89 -8.63
CA ALA A 175 2.54 5.78 -8.25
C ALA A 175 3.53 6.28 -9.31
N ASP A 176 3.12 6.35 -10.58
CA ASP A 176 3.88 6.96 -11.69
C ASP A 176 3.64 8.47 -11.84
N HIS A 177 2.95 9.09 -10.87
CA HIS A 177 2.57 10.50 -10.87
C HIS A 177 1.53 10.90 -11.92
N SER A 178 0.88 9.93 -12.59
CA SER A 178 -0.30 10.22 -13.40
C SER A 178 -1.50 10.55 -12.51
N LEU A 179 -2.30 11.53 -12.94
CA LEU A 179 -3.52 11.96 -12.27
C LEU A 179 -4.72 11.57 -13.13
N LEU A 180 -5.62 10.77 -12.57
CA LEU A 180 -6.88 10.40 -13.22
C LEU A 180 -8.03 11.01 -12.43
N ALA A 181 -9.00 11.59 -13.13
CA ALA A 181 -10.21 12.12 -12.50
C ALA A 181 -11.44 11.56 -13.21
N CYS A 182 -12.47 11.23 -12.43
CA CYS A 182 -13.74 10.78 -12.97
C CYS A 182 -14.91 11.32 -12.15
N THR A 183 -16.06 11.41 -12.80
CA THR A 183 -17.34 11.61 -12.12
C THR A 183 -17.85 10.24 -11.71
N ILE A 184 -18.12 10.08 -10.41
CA ILE A 184 -18.70 8.85 -9.88
C ILE A 184 -20.21 8.93 -10.09
N MET A 185 -20.66 8.55 -11.29
CA MET A 185 -22.08 8.44 -11.60
C MET A 185 -22.57 7.07 -11.15
N PHE A 186 -23.42 7.05 -10.13
CA PHE A 186 -24.10 5.82 -9.72
C PHE A 186 -25.46 5.73 -10.43
N PRO A 187 -25.82 4.58 -11.02
CA PRO A 187 -27.20 4.34 -11.37
C PRO A 187 -28.02 4.35 -10.08
N ILE A 188 -28.98 5.27 -10.00
CA ILE A 188 -30.02 5.25 -8.98
C ILE A 188 -30.75 3.92 -9.18
N PHE A 189 -30.70 3.04 -8.18
CA PHE A 189 -31.52 1.83 -8.15
C PHE A 189 -33.00 2.18 -7.97
#